data_AF-A0A2D6G4T2-F1
#
_entry.id   AF-A0A2D6G4T2-F1
#
_cell.length_a   1.000
_cell.length_b   1.000
_cell.length_c   1.000
_cell.angle_alpha   90.00
_cell.angle_beta   90.00
_cell.angle_gamma   90.00
#
_symmetry.space_group_name_H-M   'P 1'
#
loop_
_entity.id
_entity.type
_entity.pdbx_description
1 polymer ?
#
loop_
_entity_poly.entity_id
_entity_poly.type
_entity_poly.pdbx_seq_one_letter_code
_entity_poly.pdbx_strand_id
1 'polypeptide(L)' 'MRYSIQYQNTSGKWIVLDTVEGFAMVGSFRTEEDAILAALAQEERSRQNRYGSGSNMVA' A
#
# COMPACT_ATOMS: atom_id res chain seq x y z
N MET A 1 9.21 -4.31 -1.00
CA MET A 1 7.90 -3.89 -0.47
C MET A 1 7.69 -2.43 -0.79
N ARG A 2 6.63 -2.12 -1.55
CA ARG A 2 6.24 -0.75 -1.93
C ARG A 2 5.59 0.04 -0.78
N TYR A 3 5.04 -0.69 0.19
CA TYR A 3 4.36 -0.09 1.34
C TYR A 3 5.22 -0.27 2.59
N SER A 4 5.30 0.76 3.42
CA SER A 4 5.92 0.71 4.74
C SER A 4 4.87 0.85 5.83
N ILE A 5 5.04 0.10 6.92
CA ILE A 5 4.14 0.11 8.07
C ILE A 5 4.87 0.75 9.23
N GLN A 6 4.26 1.75 9.86
CA GLN A 6 4.84 2.44 11.01
C GLN A 6 3.84 2.59 12.13
N TYR A 7 4.28 2.44 13.38
CA TYR A 7 3.47 2.75 14.53
C TYR A 7 3.58 4.24 14.87
N GLN A 8 2.46 4.95 14.83
CA GLN A 8 2.39 6.35 15.19
C GLN A 8 2.07 6.48 16.68
N ASN A 9 3.09 6.77 17.49
CA ASN A 9 2.97 6.94 18.94
C ASN A 9 1.97 8.04 19.36
N THR A 10 1.80 9.09 18.55
CA THR A 10 0.90 10.20 18.88
C THR A 10 -0.57 9.84 18.77
N SER A 11 -0.94 8.94 17.85
CA SER A 11 -2.31 8.51 17.64
C SER A 11 -2.60 7.11 18.18
N GLY A 12 -1.56 6.36 18.55
CA GLY A 12 -1.65 4.96 18.97
C GLY A 12 -2.12 4.04 17.84
N LYS A 13 -1.78 4.36 16.60
CA LYS A 13 -2.26 3.64 15.40
C LYS A 13 -1.12 3.21 14.51
N TRP A 14 -1.36 2.14 13.76
CA TRP A 14 -0.49 1.67 12.69
C TRP A 14 -0.84 2.38 11.39
N ILE A 15 0.12 3.02 10.75
CA ILE A 15 -0.07 3.72 9.49
C ILE A 15 0.65 2.98 8.36
N VAL A 16 0.01 2.94 7.20
CA VAL A 16 0.59 2.38 5.97
C VAL A 16 0.93 3.55 5.04
N LEU A 17 2.17 3.58 4.58
CA LEU A 17 2.71 4.63 3.70
C LEU A 17 3.17 4.00 2.38
N ASP A 18 2.84 4.60 1.24
CA ASP A 18 3.40 4.24 -0.07
C ASP A 18 4.76 4.94 -0.24
N THR A 19 5.84 4.16 -0.34
CA THR A 19 7.20 4.69 -0.44
C THR A 19 7.59 5.07 -1.87
N VAL A 20 6.76 4.76 -2.87
CA VAL A 20 7.06 5.02 -4.29
C VAL A 20 6.68 6.43 -4.73
N GLU A 21 5.64 7.03 -4.14
CA GLU A 21 5.17 8.39 -4.48
C GLU A 21 5.26 9.33 -3.28
N GLY A 22 6.49 9.59 -2.81
CA GLY A 22 6.73 10.67 -1.83
C GLY A 22 6.10 10.45 -0.45
N PHE A 23 5.98 9.20 0.01
CA PHE A 23 5.44 8.83 1.32
C PHE A 23 3.97 9.23 1.52
N ALA A 24 3.13 8.91 0.53
CA ALA A 24 1.69 9.12 0.64
C ALA A 24 1.08 8.19 1.71
N MET A 25 0.22 8.74 2.57
CA MET A 25 -0.51 7.96 3.56
C MET A 25 -1.66 7.19 2.89
N VAL A 26 -1.61 5.86 3.00
CA VAL A 26 -2.60 4.95 2.41
C VAL A 26 -3.73 4.66 3.39
N GLY A 27 -3.42 4.56 4.68
CA GLY A 27 -4.42 4.29 5.71
C GLY A 27 -3.86 4.26 7.13
N SER A 28 -4.78 4.26 8.11
CA SER A 28 -4.49 4.09 9.54
C SER A 28 -5.34 2.96 10.13
N PHE A 29 -4.71 2.11 10.93
CA PHE A 29 -5.27 0.89 11.48
C PHE A 29 -5.01 0.82 12.99
N ARG A 30 -5.86 0.07 13.70
CA ARG A 30 -5.74 -0.08 15.16
C ARG A 30 -4.71 -1.15 15.54
N THR A 31 -4.61 -2.21 14.75
CA THR A 31 -3.70 -3.34 14.98
C THR A 31 -2.64 -3.39 13.89
N GLU A 32 -1.51 -4.03 14.21
CA GLU A 32 -0.42 -4.26 13.26
C GLU A 32 -0.86 -5.21 12.14
N GLU A 33 -1.58 -6.27 12.51
CA GLU A 33 -2.10 -7.29 11.58
C GLU A 33 -2.99 -6.68 10.50
N ASP A 34 -3.90 -5.76 10.86
CA ASP A 34 -4.76 -5.06 9.90
C ASP A 34 -3.94 -4.19 8.94
N ALA A 35 -2.91 -3.51 9.46
CA ALA A 35 -2.01 -2.70 8.64
C ALA A 35 -1.19 -3.56 7.66
N ILE A 36 -0.74 -4.73 8.09
CA ILE A 36 -0.03 -5.70 7.24
C ILE A 36 -0.95 -6.22 6.13
N LEU A 37 -2.16 -6.65 6.48
CA LEU A 37 -3.14 -7.12 5.51
C LEU A 37 -3.48 -6.03 4.48
N ALA A 38 -3.66 -4.79 4.93
CA ALA A 38 -3.92 -3.67 4.03
C ALA A 38 -2.73 -3.37 3.11
N ALA A 39 -1.51 -3.39 3.63
CA ALA A 39 -0.29 -3.18 2.84
C ALA A 39 -0.13 -4.26 1.75
N LEU A 40 -0.35 -5.52 2.09
CA LEU A 40 -0.30 -6.64 1.14
C LEU A 40 -1.40 -6.53 0.07
N ALA A 41 -2.62 -6.18 0.47
CA ALA A 41 -3.72 -5.99 -0.48
C ALA A 41 -3.46 -4.86 -1.48
N GLN A 42 -2.82 -3.78 -1.01
CA GLN A 42 -2.43 -2.65 -1.86
C GLN A 42 -1.24 -3.01 -2.77
N GLU A 43 -0.31 -3.83 -2.30
CA GLU A 43 0.79 -4.36 -3.11
C GLU A 43 0.26 -5.23 -4.26
N GLU A 44 -0.68 -6.12 -3.98
CA GLU A 44 -1.30 -6.95 -5.01
C GLU A 44 -2.10 -6.12 -6.02
N ARG A 45 -2.90 -5.14 -5.57
CA ARG A 45 -3.62 -4.21 -6.46
C ARG A 45 -2.67 -3.41 -7.35
N SER A 46 -1.61 -2.86 -6.76
CA SER A 46 -0.58 -2.12 -7.49
C SER A 46 0.12 -2.98 -8.54
N ARG A 47 0.35 -4.26 -8.22
CA ARG A 47 0.94 -5.22 -9.14
C ARG A 47 -0.01 -5.50 -10.30
N GLN A 48 -1.27 -5.81 -10.03
CA GLN A 48 -2.29 -6.06 -11.06
C GLN A 48 -2.50 -4.86 -11.99
N ASN A 49 -2.49 -3.64 -11.45
CA ASN A 49 -2.68 -2.43 -12.24
C ASN A 49 -1.52 -2.19 -13.23
N ARG A 50 -0.30 -2.63 -12.91
CA ARG A 50 0.85 -2.58 -13.84
C ARG A 50 0.73 -3.58 -15.00
N TYR A 51 0.02 -4.69 -14.81
CA TYR A 51 -0.22 -5.68 -15.88
C TYR A 51 -1.44 -5.36 -16.75
N GLY A 52 -2.36 -4.49 -16.30
CA GLY A 52 -3.55 -4.10 -17.05
C GLY A 52 -3.33 -3.04 -18.13
N SER A 53 -2.27 -2.21 -18.03
CA SER A 53 -1.97 -1.13 -18.99
C SER A 53 -0.94 -1.53 -20.06
N GLY A 54 -0.92 -2.82 -20.41
CA GLY A 54 -0.04 -3.40 -21.44
C GLY A 54 -0.79 -4.01 -22.63
N SER A 55 -2.09 -3.74 -22.80
CA SER A 55 -2.85 -4.13 -23.98
C SER A 55 -2.48 -3.21 -25.16
N ASN A 56 -1.25 -3.36 -25.66
CA ASN A 56 -0.93 -3.02 -27.03
C ASN A 56 -1.64 -4.07 -27.90
N MET A 57 -2.92 -3.82 -28.23
CA MET A 57 -3.61 -4.61 -29.25
C MET A 57 -2.91 -4.31 -30.58
N VAL A 58 -2.05 -5.23 -31.01
CA VAL A 58 -1.52 -5.24 -32.38
C VAL A 58 -2.71 -5.46 -33.33
N ALA A 59 -2.99 -4.46 -34.15
CA ALA A 59 -3.94 -4.51 -35.27
C ALA A 59 -3.17 -4.79 -36.57
#